data_AF-A0A0G3EKN4-F1
#
_entry.id   AF-A0A0G3EKN4-F1
#
_cell.length_a   1.000
_cell.length_b   1.000
_cell.length_c   1.000
_cell.angle_alpha   90.00
_cell.angle_beta   90.00
_cell.angle_gamma   90.00
#
_symmetry.space_group_name_H-M   'P 1'
#
loop_
_entity.id
_entity.type
_entity.pdbx_description
1 polymer ?
#
loop_
_entity_poly.entity_id
_entity_poly.type
_entity_poly.pdbx_seq_one_letter_code
_entity_poly.pdbx_strand_id
1 'polypeptide(L)'
;MTSTDQGHANRFRKQGKRSGFSLLELVLAIGILSFGLLALFGVFPSGLDAVRKSTEETEIHLFASSVLEACKGTLAAAPRDAWDLPATVPVDAADNSPWEPAAVTVSSDPDWEGHLSKITFKDIAGDEIHYYYHLYVDDLNARHKRIALRAWRSAAAPQTEEGSVFLYTEAYHTMEFRLYPYR
;
A
#
# COMPACT_ATOMS: atom_id res chain seq x y z
N MET A 1 -2.74 -4.48 99.93
CA MET A 1 -2.49 -5.61 99.01
C MET A 1 -3.75 -5.75 98.17
N THR A 2 -3.80 -5.52 96.87
CA THR A 2 -2.77 -5.46 95.83
C THR A 2 -3.33 -4.65 94.67
N SER A 3 -2.50 -3.73 94.19
CA SER A 3 -2.47 -3.20 92.83
C SER A 3 -2.93 -4.22 91.78
N THR A 4 -3.84 -3.83 90.89
CA THR A 4 -3.98 -4.46 89.58
C THR A 4 -4.19 -3.37 88.55
N ASP A 5 -3.05 -2.88 88.11
CA ASP A 5 -2.78 -2.24 86.83
C ASP A 5 -3.39 -3.04 85.67
N GLN A 6 -4.25 -2.39 84.87
CA GLN A 6 -4.59 -2.84 83.53
C GLN A 6 -4.57 -1.64 82.57
N GLY A 7 -3.35 -1.33 82.12
CA GLY A 7 -3.03 -1.50 80.71
C GLY A 7 -3.88 -0.67 79.74
N HIS A 8 -3.64 0.63 79.72
CA HIS A 8 -4.00 1.48 78.58
C HIS A 8 -3.20 1.03 77.35
N ALA A 9 -3.81 0.13 76.56
CA ALA A 9 -3.30 -0.30 75.27
C ALA A 9 -3.26 0.90 74.31
N ASN A 10 -2.11 1.58 74.29
CA ASN A 10 -1.82 2.69 73.42
C ASN A 10 -1.66 2.16 71.99
N ARG A 11 -2.78 2.07 71.26
CA ARG A 11 -2.78 1.79 69.82
C ARG A 11 -2.11 2.98 69.13
N PHE A 12 -0.79 2.90 68.95
CA PHE A 12 -0.08 3.73 67.99
C PHE A 12 -0.57 3.37 66.59
N ARG A 13 -1.68 4.00 66.22
CA ARG A 13 -2.21 4.03 64.87
C ARG A 13 -1.14 4.72 64.04
N LYS A 14 -0.29 3.93 63.36
CA LYS A 14 0.61 4.40 62.31
C LYS A 14 -0.26 5.15 61.30
N GLN A 15 -0.36 6.47 61.47
CA GLN A 15 -0.85 7.35 60.43
C GLN A 15 0.13 7.18 59.27
N GLY A 16 -0.28 6.41 58.26
CA GLY A 16 0.46 6.34 57.01
C GLY A 16 0.69 7.77 56.55
N LYS A 17 1.95 8.20 56.51
CA LYS A 17 2.32 9.51 56.00
C LYS A 17 1.81 9.57 54.57
N ARG A 18 0.74 10.33 54.36
CA ARG A 18 0.28 10.70 53.02
C ARG A 18 1.36 11.62 52.46
N SER A 19 2.32 11.06 51.73
CA SER A 19 3.32 11.84 51.00
C SER A 19 2.65 12.38 49.74
N GLY A 20 2.41 13.69 49.70
CA GLY A 20 2.12 14.38 48.44
C GLY A 20 3.38 14.45 47.59
N PHE A 21 3.20 14.57 46.27
CA PHE A 21 4.31 14.84 45.35
C PHE A 21 4.95 16.19 45.67
N SER A 22 6.28 16.25 45.60
CA SER A 22 6.99 17.52 45.69
C SER A 22 6.70 18.37 44.46
N LEU A 23 6.62 19.70 44.63
CA LEU A 23 6.49 20.63 43.51
C LEU A 23 7.60 20.43 42.48
N LEU A 24 8.83 20.18 42.95
CA LEU A 24 10.00 19.93 42.09
C LEU A 24 9.81 18.65 41.26
N GLU A 25 9.27 17.60 41.88
CA GLU A 25 9.04 16.32 41.24
C GLU A 25 7.98 16.44 40.14
N LEU A 26 6.91 17.21 40.38
CA LEU A 26 5.89 17.49 39.38
C LEU A 26 6.45 18.31 38.21
N VAL A 27 7.23 19.37 38.47
CA VAL A 27 7.85 20.18 37.42
C VAL A 27 8.81 19.35 36.57
N LEU A 28 9.62 18.50 37.21
CA LEU A 28 10.54 17.60 36.50
C LEU A 28 9.79 16.56 35.67
N ALA A 29 8.70 15.99 36.19
CA ALA A 29 7.85 15.07 35.46
C ALA A 29 7.21 15.72 34.22
N ILE A 30 6.68 16.94 34.36
CA ILE A 30 6.12 17.69 33.22
C ILE A 30 7.23 18.00 32.20
N GLY A 31 8.42 18.41 32.64
CA GLY A 31 9.54 18.70 31.75
C GLY A 31 9.96 17.48 30.90
N ILE A 32 10.08 16.30 31.53
CA ILE A 32 10.39 15.06 30.82
C ILE A 32 9.26 14.68 29.86
N LEU A 33 8.00 14.78 30.30
CA LEU A 33 6.83 14.48 29.47
C LEU A 33 6.79 15.38 28.22
N SER A 34 7.01 16.69 28.39
CA SER A 34 7.04 17.63 27.28
C SER A 34 8.15 17.30 26.27
N PHE A 35 9.33 16.91 26.73
CA PHE A 35 10.41 16.47 25.85
C PHE A 35 10.06 15.18 25.08
N GLY A 36 9.43 14.23 25.76
CA GLY A 36 8.95 12.99 25.13
C GLY A 36 7.88 13.24 24.06
N LEU A 37 6.92 14.13 24.34
CA LEU A 37 5.89 14.52 23.37
C LEU A 37 6.49 15.24 22.16
N LEU A 38 7.49 16.10 22.37
CA LEU A 38 8.18 16.77 21.26
C LEU A 38 8.87 15.77 20.32
N ALA A 39 9.53 14.75 20.89
CA ALA A 39 10.13 13.68 20.10
C ALA A 39 9.07 12.88 19.32
N LEU A 40 7.93 12.57 19.94
CA LEU A 40 6.83 11.86 19.29
C LEU A 40 6.24 12.66 18.12
N PHE A 41 6.06 13.97 18.28
CA PHE A 41 5.60 14.84 17.19
C PHE A 41 6.60 14.94 16.04
N GLY A 42 7.90 14.75 16.29
CA GLY A 42 8.91 14.69 15.24
C GLY A 42 8.77 13.45 14.34
N VAL A 43 8.35 12.32 14.89
CA VAL A 43 8.23 11.04 14.17
C VAL A 43 6.84 10.82 13.58
N PHE A 44 5.82 11.49 14.13
CA PHE A 44 4.43 11.28 13.72
C PHE A 44 4.16 11.55 12.21
N PRO A 45 4.63 12.67 11.61
CA PRO A 45 4.40 12.93 10.18
C PRO A 45 5.04 11.88 9.27
N SER A 46 6.28 11.45 9.56
CA SER A 46 6.95 10.42 8.75
C SER A 46 6.26 9.07 8.85
N GLY A 47 5.66 8.75 10.01
CA GLY A 47 4.80 7.58 10.17
C GLY A 47 3.54 7.66 9.29
N LEU A 48 2.88 8.81 9.22
CA LEU A 48 1.71 9.01 8.37
C LEU A 48 2.05 8.91 6.88
N ASP A 49 3.17 9.52 6.46
CA ASP A 49 3.61 9.47 5.07
C ASP A 49 4.01 8.04 4.65
N ALA A 50 4.65 7.28 5.54
CA ALA A 50 4.95 5.87 5.29
C ALA A 50 3.68 5.02 5.11
N VAL A 51 2.64 5.26 5.92
CA VAL A 51 1.35 4.56 5.78
C VAL A 51 0.68 4.92 4.45
N ARG A 52 0.64 6.21 4.08
CA ARG A 52 0.08 6.65 2.79
C ARG A 52 0.78 5.99 1.62
N LYS A 53 2.11 6.01 1.61
CA LYS A 53 2.92 5.37 0.56
C LYS A 53 2.65 3.86 0.48
N SER A 54 2.56 3.18 1.62
CA SER A 54 2.25 1.75 1.64
C SER A 54 0.87 1.43 1.08
N THR A 55 -0.13 2.29 1.34
CA THR A 55 -1.48 2.14 0.77
C THR A 55 -1.45 2.37 -0.74
N GLU A 56 -0.79 3.43 -1.20
CA GLU A 56 -0.61 3.73 -2.63
C GLU A 56 0.08 2.59 -3.38
N GLU A 57 1.17 2.03 -2.83
CA GLU A 57 1.87 0.88 -3.41
C GLU A 57 0.97 -0.36 -3.50
N THR A 58 0.15 -0.61 -2.48
CA THR A 58 -0.80 -1.73 -2.46
C THR A 58 -1.87 -1.55 -3.54
N GLU A 59 -2.43 -0.36 -3.68
CA GLU A 59 -3.43 -0.06 -4.71
C GLU A 59 -2.87 -0.22 -6.12
N ILE A 60 -1.67 0.32 -6.40
CA ILE A 60 -1.01 0.16 -7.70
C ILE A 60 -0.75 -1.32 -7.99
N HIS A 61 -0.33 -2.09 -6.98
CA HIS A 61 -0.08 -3.52 -7.14
C HIS A 61 -1.36 -4.31 -7.46
N LEU A 62 -2.47 -4.01 -6.77
CA LEU A 62 -3.76 -4.63 -7.04
C LEU A 62 -4.26 -4.29 -8.45
N PHE A 63 -4.12 -3.02 -8.87
CA PHE A 63 -4.42 -2.60 -10.23
C PHE A 63 -3.54 -3.35 -11.25
N ALA A 64 -2.23 -3.35 -11.07
CA ALA A 64 -1.34 -4.01 -12.01
C ALA A 64 -1.61 -5.51 -12.13
N SER A 65 -1.96 -6.15 -11.01
CA SER A 65 -2.36 -7.56 -10.97
C SER A 65 -3.67 -7.82 -11.71
N SER A 66 -4.68 -6.96 -11.56
CA SER A 66 -5.96 -7.12 -12.25
C SER A 66 -5.81 -6.95 -13.76
N VAL A 67 -5.01 -5.97 -14.21
CA VAL A 67 -4.71 -5.77 -15.63
C VAL A 67 -4.02 -6.99 -16.22
N LEU A 68 -3.00 -7.52 -15.54
CA LEU A 68 -2.30 -8.72 -16.02
C LEU A 68 -3.23 -9.92 -16.07
N GLU A 69 -4.10 -10.11 -15.07
CA GLU A 69 -5.04 -11.22 -15.06
C GLU A 69 -6.08 -11.11 -16.18
N ALA A 70 -6.58 -9.91 -16.46
CA ALA A 70 -7.44 -9.65 -17.60
C ALA A 70 -6.75 -9.94 -18.94
N CYS A 71 -5.47 -9.58 -19.08
CA CYS A 71 -4.67 -9.90 -20.26
C CYS A 71 -4.53 -11.42 -20.44
N LYS A 72 -4.25 -12.15 -19.35
CA LYS A 72 -4.17 -13.62 -19.39
C LYS A 72 -5.51 -14.25 -19.76
N GLY A 73 -6.61 -13.79 -19.16
CA GLY A 73 -7.95 -14.28 -19.47
C GLY A 73 -8.31 -14.05 -20.94
N THR A 74 -7.96 -12.88 -21.48
CA THR A 74 -8.16 -12.54 -22.89
C THR A 74 -7.32 -13.44 -23.81
N LEU A 75 -6.04 -13.67 -23.49
CA LEU A 75 -5.17 -14.58 -24.25
C LEU A 75 -5.66 -16.03 -24.16
N ALA A 76 -6.12 -16.48 -23.00
CA ALA A 76 -6.63 -17.84 -22.81
C ALA A 76 -7.90 -18.09 -23.64
N ALA A 77 -8.72 -17.06 -23.86
CA ALA A 77 -9.90 -17.11 -24.70
C ALA A 77 -9.60 -16.95 -26.21
N ALA A 78 -8.41 -16.45 -26.57
CA ALA A 78 -8.04 -16.20 -27.96
C ALA A 78 -7.87 -17.52 -28.75
N PRO A 79 -8.26 -17.54 -30.05
CA PRO A 79 -7.95 -18.66 -30.92
C PRO A 79 -6.46 -18.96 -30.97
N ARG A 80 -6.07 -20.24 -31.01
CA ARG A 80 -4.65 -20.67 -30.98
C ARG A 80 -3.82 -20.13 -32.16
N ASP A 81 -4.46 -19.85 -33.28
CA ASP A 81 -3.89 -19.32 -34.50
C ASP A 81 -3.83 -17.79 -34.53
N ALA A 82 -4.50 -17.11 -33.60
CA ALA A 82 -4.53 -15.65 -33.43
C ALA A 82 -4.22 -15.29 -31.97
N TRP A 83 -3.03 -15.67 -31.50
CA TRP A 83 -2.52 -15.43 -30.13
C TRP A 83 -2.08 -13.97 -29.94
N ASP A 84 -2.92 -13.02 -30.30
CA ASP A 84 -2.68 -11.59 -30.15
C ASP A 84 -3.64 -10.98 -29.14
N LEU A 85 -3.13 -10.04 -28.34
CA LEU A 85 -3.96 -9.24 -27.47
C LEU A 85 -4.72 -8.20 -28.31
N PRO A 86 -6.02 -7.97 -28.03
CA PRO A 86 -6.73 -6.85 -28.62
C PRO A 86 -6.09 -5.53 -28.20
N ALA A 87 -6.28 -4.49 -29.01
CA ALA A 87 -5.79 -3.14 -28.71
C ALA A 87 -6.33 -2.60 -27.37
N THR A 88 -7.47 -3.12 -26.91
CA THR A 88 -8.05 -2.84 -25.60
C THR A 88 -8.46 -4.11 -24.87
N VAL A 89 -8.07 -4.22 -23.61
CA VAL A 89 -8.40 -5.33 -22.72
C VAL A 89 -9.37 -4.82 -21.65
N PRO A 90 -10.57 -5.40 -21.50
CA PRO A 90 -11.48 -5.03 -20.43
C PRO A 90 -10.89 -5.51 -19.10
N VAL A 91 -10.77 -4.60 -18.14
CA VAL A 91 -10.33 -4.88 -16.79
C VAL A 91 -11.51 -4.69 -15.87
N ASP A 92 -12.03 -5.82 -15.38
CA ASP A 92 -13.07 -5.79 -14.38
C ASP A 92 -12.52 -5.27 -13.06
N ALA A 93 -13.36 -4.51 -12.36
CA ALA A 93 -13.14 -4.23 -10.96
C ALA A 93 -13.14 -5.59 -10.23
N ALA A 94 -12.02 -5.96 -9.60
CA ALA A 94 -12.03 -7.09 -8.68
C ALA A 94 -13.11 -6.87 -7.62
N ASP A 95 -13.69 -7.92 -7.03
CA ASP A 95 -14.79 -7.81 -6.05
C ASP A 95 -14.46 -6.90 -4.83
N ASN A 96 -13.19 -6.58 -4.61
CA ASN A 96 -12.69 -5.66 -3.57
C ASN A 96 -11.88 -4.48 -4.12
N SER A 97 -12.06 -4.18 -5.39
CA SER A 97 -11.44 -3.05 -6.06
C SER A 97 -12.12 -1.74 -5.62
N PRO A 98 -11.37 -0.71 -5.19
CA PRO A 98 -11.93 0.62 -4.96
C PRO A 98 -12.26 1.36 -6.27
N TRP A 99 -11.97 0.79 -7.44
CA TRP A 99 -12.21 1.40 -8.74
C TRP A 99 -13.26 0.67 -9.59
N GLU A 100 -13.90 1.42 -10.51
CA GLU A 100 -14.87 0.92 -11.49
C GLU A 100 -14.21 0.14 -12.65
N PRO A 101 -14.94 -0.77 -13.34
CA PRO A 101 -14.44 -1.47 -14.52
C PRO A 101 -14.02 -0.49 -15.62
N ALA A 102 -12.89 -0.77 -16.29
CA ALA A 102 -12.38 0.09 -17.34
C ALA A 102 -11.58 -0.70 -18.38
N ALA A 103 -11.40 -0.13 -19.57
CA ALA A 103 -10.61 -0.74 -20.64
C ALA A 103 -9.17 -0.22 -20.62
N VAL A 104 -8.21 -1.14 -20.69
CA VAL A 104 -6.78 -0.85 -20.73
C VAL A 104 -6.29 -0.97 -22.17
N THR A 105 -5.55 0.01 -22.64
CA THR A 105 -4.97 0.04 -23.99
C THR A 105 -3.64 -0.70 -23.99
N VAL A 106 -3.48 -1.62 -24.93
CA VAL A 106 -2.26 -2.41 -25.12
C VAL A 106 -1.41 -1.70 -26.18
N SER A 107 -0.17 -1.38 -25.83
CA SER A 107 0.83 -0.89 -26.79
C SER A 107 1.58 -2.06 -27.42
N SER A 108 1.86 -1.98 -28.72
CA SER A 108 2.81 -2.89 -29.39
C SER A 108 4.24 -2.33 -29.40
N ASP A 109 4.44 -1.10 -28.91
CA ASP A 109 5.74 -0.45 -28.90
C ASP A 109 6.53 -0.85 -27.64
N PRO A 110 7.68 -1.54 -27.78
CA PRO A 110 8.56 -1.85 -26.65
C PRO A 110 9.32 -0.62 -26.14
N ASP A 111 9.39 0.46 -26.93
CA ASP A 111 10.05 1.70 -26.54
C ASP A 111 9.13 2.47 -25.58
N TRP A 112 9.45 2.38 -24.29
CA TRP A 112 8.73 2.99 -23.16
C TRP A 112 8.54 4.51 -23.25
N GLU A 113 9.13 5.17 -24.24
CA GLU A 113 9.27 6.62 -24.32
C GLU A 113 8.07 7.33 -24.96
N GLY A 114 7.06 6.61 -25.49
CA GLY A 114 5.97 7.23 -26.26
C GLY A 114 4.54 6.97 -25.78
N HIS A 115 4.26 5.81 -25.18
CA HIS A 115 2.88 5.32 -25.03
C HIS A 115 2.39 5.31 -23.57
N LEU A 116 2.26 6.50 -22.99
CA LEU A 116 1.68 6.67 -21.67
C LEU A 116 0.15 6.56 -21.73
N SER A 117 -0.41 5.43 -21.29
CA SER A 117 -1.85 5.30 -21.16
C SER A 117 -2.31 5.79 -19.80
N LYS A 118 -3.45 6.47 -19.77
CA LYS A 118 -4.07 7.00 -18.54
C LYS A 118 -5.42 6.33 -18.35
N ILE A 119 -5.68 5.90 -17.13
CA ILE A 119 -6.99 5.47 -16.67
C ILE A 119 -7.39 6.31 -15.46
N THR A 120 -8.62 6.79 -15.47
CA THR A 120 -9.17 7.60 -14.39
C THR A 120 -10.23 6.77 -13.70
N PHE A 121 -10.08 6.61 -12.39
CA PHE A 121 -11.09 6.01 -11.54
C PHE A 121 -11.63 7.07 -10.60
N LYS A 122 -12.82 6.82 -10.05
CA LYS A 122 -13.34 7.58 -8.92
C LYS A 122 -13.17 6.75 -7.67
N ASP A 123 -12.62 7.36 -6.63
CA ASP A 123 -12.61 6.77 -5.29
C ASP A 123 -14.03 6.75 -4.70
N ILE A 124 -14.20 6.08 -3.57
CA ILE A 124 -15.39 6.04 -2.73
C ILE A 124 -15.84 7.47 -2.33
N ALA A 125 -14.90 8.40 -2.18
CA ALA A 125 -15.18 9.81 -1.93
C ALA A 125 -15.69 10.58 -3.17
N GLY A 126 -15.63 9.97 -4.36
CA GLY A 126 -15.93 10.59 -5.65
C GLY A 126 -14.76 11.34 -6.28
N ASP A 127 -13.60 11.36 -5.61
CA ASP A 127 -12.38 12.01 -6.11
C ASP A 127 -11.77 11.23 -7.28
N GLU A 128 -11.30 11.95 -8.30
CA GLU A 128 -10.63 11.33 -9.44
C GLU A 128 -9.21 10.89 -9.09
N ILE A 129 -8.95 9.59 -9.19
CA ILE A 129 -7.63 9.00 -9.09
C ILE A 129 -7.14 8.64 -10.50
N HIS A 130 -5.97 9.14 -10.85
CA HIS A 130 -5.33 8.84 -12.12
C HIS A 130 -4.26 7.77 -11.93
N TYR A 131 -4.42 6.66 -12.64
CA TYR A 131 -3.37 5.69 -12.85
C TYR A 131 -2.87 5.85 -14.26
N TYR A 132 -1.57 5.73 -14.37
CA TYR A 132 -0.89 5.74 -15.64
C TYR A 132 -0.15 4.42 -15.74
N TYR A 133 -0.11 3.90 -16.95
CA TYR A 133 0.53 2.62 -17.18
C TYR A 133 1.11 2.55 -18.58
N HIS A 134 2.07 1.65 -18.71
CA HIS A 134 2.62 1.20 -19.96
C HIS A 134 2.49 -0.31 -20.00
N LEU A 135 1.61 -0.78 -20.87
CA LEU A 135 1.36 -2.20 -21.11
C LEU A 135 1.86 -2.50 -22.51
N TYR A 136 2.82 -3.40 -22.61
CA TYR A 136 3.30 -3.87 -23.90
C TYR A 136 3.46 -5.38 -23.93
N VAL A 137 3.39 -5.89 -25.15
CA VAL A 137 3.51 -7.31 -25.44
C VAL A 137 4.74 -7.49 -26.30
N ASP A 138 5.69 -8.25 -25.80
CA ASP A 138 6.91 -8.58 -26.50
C ASP A 138 6.86 -10.01 -27.04
N ASP A 139 7.07 -10.12 -28.34
CA ASP A 139 7.08 -11.39 -29.07
C ASP A 139 8.49 -11.99 -29.01
N LEU A 140 8.77 -12.74 -27.93
CA LEU A 140 10.06 -13.40 -27.75
C LEU A 140 10.29 -14.50 -28.80
N ASN A 141 9.23 -15.22 -29.18
CA ASN A 141 9.20 -16.12 -30.33
C ASN A 141 7.75 -16.46 -30.73
N ALA A 142 7.56 -17.24 -31.79
CA ALA A 142 6.23 -17.66 -32.29
C ALA A 142 5.35 -18.43 -31.28
N ARG A 143 5.90 -18.84 -30.13
CA ARG A 143 5.20 -19.60 -29.08
C ARG A 143 5.35 -19.01 -27.68
N HIS A 144 5.97 -17.84 -27.56
CA HIS A 144 6.29 -17.23 -26.28
C HIS A 144 6.09 -15.72 -26.40
N LYS A 145 5.11 -15.22 -25.66
CA LYS A 145 4.87 -13.78 -25.51
C LYS A 145 5.15 -13.38 -24.08
N ARG A 146 5.79 -12.24 -23.89
CA ARG A 146 5.98 -11.59 -22.60
C ARG A 146 5.07 -10.40 -22.53
N ILE A 147 4.19 -10.37 -21.54
CA ILE A 147 3.35 -9.21 -21.25
C ILE A 147 4.00 -8.50 -20.09
N ALA A 148 4.40 -7.26 -20.27
CA ALA A 148 4.98 -6.46 -19.22
C ALA A 148 4.17 -5.19 -19.02
N LEU A 149 3.92 -4.91 -17.75
CA LEU A 149 3.11 -3.82 -17.27
C LEU A 149 3.91 -3.02 -16.27
N ARG A 150 4.02 -1.73 -16.54
CA ARG A 150 4.49 -0.75 -15.58
C ARG A 150 3.34 0.16 -15.23
N ALA A 151 3.08 0.37 -13.95
CA ALA A 151 1.97 1.19 -13.47
C ALA A 151 2.43 2.14 -12.36
N TRP A 152 1.81 3.32 -12.30
CA TRP A 152 2.07 4.33 -11.29
C TRP A 152 0.81 5.16 -11.03
N ARG A 153 0.66 5.58 -9.77
CA ARG A 153 -0.36 6.53 -9.35
C ARG A 153 0.29 7.91 -9.28
N SER A 154 -0.26 8.89 -9.98
CA SER A 154 0.25 10.26 -9.92
C SER A 154 -0.83 11.24 -10.37
N ALA A 155 -0.76 12.47 -9.87
CA ALA A 155 -1.59 13.56 -10.40
C ALA A 155 -1.15 13.99 -11.81
N ALA A 156 0.15 13.81 -12.14
CA ALA A 156 0.75 14.19 -13.42
C ALA A 156 1.41 12.99 -14.10
N ALA A 157 1.63 13.08 -15.43
CA ALA A 157 2.45 12.12 -16.14
C ALA A 157 3.82 11.98 -15.42
N PRO A 158 4.34 10.76 -15.29
CA PRO A 158 5.56 10.50 -14.54
C PRO A 158 6.71 11.22 -15.23
N GLN A 159 7.53 11.93 -14.46
CA GLN A 159 8.79 12.47 -14.97
C GLN A 159 10.00 11.63 -14.52
N THR A 160 9.80 10.70 -13.59
CA THR A 160 10.84 9.86 -12.99
C THR A 160 10.30 8.45 -12.70
N GLU A 161 11.21 7.48 -12.62
CA GLU A 161 10.90 6.06 -12.40
C GLU A 161 10.43 5.71 -10.97
N GLU A 162 10.56 6.67 -10.06
CA GLU A 162 10.40 6.49 -8.63
C GLU A 162 8.92 6.29 -8.24
N GLY A 163 8.61 5.18 -7.56
CA GLY A 163 7.25 4.83 -7.15
C GLY A 163 6.43 4.08 -8.21
N SER A 164 7.04 3.69 -9.33
CA SER A 164 6.38 2.78 -10.29
C SER A 164 6.46 1.32 -9.83
N VAL A 165 5.38 0.57 -10.07
CA VAL A 165 5.36 -0.89 -9.92
C VAL A 165 5.54 -1.50 -11.30
N PHE A 166 6.50 -2.40 -11.42
CA PHE A 166 6.76 -3.16 -12.64
C PHE A 166 6.42 -4.62 -12.42
N LEU A 167 5.46 -5.14 -13.19
CA LEU A 167 5.08 -6.55 -13.20
C LEU A 167 5.21 -7.09 -14.61
N TYR A 168 5.57 -8.36 -14.74
CA TYR A 168 5.50 -9.05 -16.01
C TYR A 168 4.98 -10.47 -15.83
N THR A 169 4.33 -10.97 -16.87
CA THR A 169 3.92 -12.36 -16.99
C THR A 169 4.40 -12.91 -18.32
N GLU A 170 4.84 -14.16 -18.29
CA GLU A 170 5.16 -14.90 -19.51
C GLU A 170 3.96 -15.77 -19.88
N ALA A 171 3.65 -15.79 -21.17
CA ALA A 171 2.56 -16.56 -21.75
C ALA A 171 3.14 -17.50 -22.80
N TYR A 172 3.06 -18.81 -22.52
CA TYR A 172 3.50 -19.86 -23.43
C TYR A 172 2.33 -20.37 -24.26
N HIS A 173 2.55 -20.69 -25.53
CA HIS A 173 1.53 -21.23 -26.44
C HIS A 173 0.89 -22.54 -25.94
N THR A 174 1.53 -23.23 -24.99
CA THR A 174 0.95 -24.38 -24.26
C THR A 174 -0.02 -23.97 -23.13
N MET A 175 -0.37 -22.68 -23.01
CA MET A 175 -1.26 -22.09 -21.99
C MET A 175 -0.74 -22.24 -20.55
N GLU A 176 0.58 -22.24 -20.34
CA GLU A 176 1.15 -22.10 -19.00
C GLU A 176 1.51 -20.62 -18.79
N PHE A 177 1.00 -20.02 -17.71
CA PHE A 177 1.30 -18.64 -17.33
C PHE A 177 2.17 -18.63 -16.09
N ARG A 178 3.27 -17.87 -16.11
CA ARG A 178 4.14 -17.69 -14.94
C ARG A 178 4.26 -16.21 -14.60
N LEU A 179 3.87 -15.87 -13.37
CA LEU A 179 4.05 -14.54 -12.79
C LEU A 179 5.43 -14.44 -12.16
N TYR A 180 6.14 -13.34 -12.42
CA TYR A 180 7.43 -13.06 -11.81
C TYR A 180 7.42 -11.65 -11.20
N PRO A 181 7.78 -11.51 -9.90
CA PRO A 181 8.07 -10.20 -9.34
C PRO A 181 9.41 -9.69 -9.90
N TYR A 182 9.46 -8.43 -10.33
CA TYR A 182 10.72 -7.77 -10.66
C TYR A 182 11.39 -7.34 -9.35
N ARG A 183 12.67 -7.68 -9.17
CA ARG A 183 13.48 -7.35 -8.00
C ARG A 183 14.18 -6.01 -8.18
#